data_AF-A0A7V9JFT2-F1
#
_entry.id   AF-A0A7V9JFT2-F1
#
_cell.length_a   1.000
_cell.length_b   1.000
_cell.length_c   1.000
_cell.angle_alpha   90.00
_cell.angle_beta   90.00
_cell.angle_gamma   90.00
#
_symmetry.space_group_name_H-M   'P 1'
#
loop_
_entity.id
_entity.type
_entity.pdbx_description
1 polymer ?
#
loop_
_entity_poly.entity_id
_entity_poly.type
_entity_poly.pdbx_seq_one_letter_code
_entity_poly.pdbx_strand_id
1 'polypeptide(L)' 'MTQAQSAFLRRLHSGGRTNMYGAIPYLMNAFTIDRDSAFRIVCDWVDRQAAAERGVLPAPAPVVVRPRRRGARTRAA' A
#
# COMPACT_ATOMS: atom_id res chain seq x y z
N MET A 1 6.70 10.98 0.47
CA MET A 1 5.58 10.05 0.78
C MET A 1 5.11 10.20 2.23
N THR A 2 3.80 10.18 2.50
CA THR A 2 3.24 10.19 3.86
C THR A 2 3.10 8.79 4.45
N GLN A 3 2.93 8.67 5.77
CA GLN A 3 2.73 7.39 6.46
C GLN A 3 1.45 6.66 6.00
N ALA A 4 0.39 7.40 5.67
CA ALA A 4 -0.86 6.84 5.17
C ALA A 4 -0.68 6.18 3.78
N GLN A 5 0.07 6.83 2.89
CA GLN A 5 0.37 6.33 1.55
C GLN A 5 1.25 5.06 1.61
N SER A 6 2.26 5.04 2.48
CA SER A 6 3.14 3.87 2.63
C SER A 6 2.42 2.66 3.23
N ALA A 7 1.52 2.87 4.20
CA ALA A 7 0.68 1.83 4.76
C ALA A 7 -0.34 1.27 3.74
N PHE A 8 -0.90 2.14 2.90
CA PHE A 8 -1.79 1.73 1.80
C PHE A 8 -1.05 0.85 0.79
N LEU A 9 0.12 1.29 0.33
CA LEU A 9 0.94 0.56 -0.63
C LEU A 9 1.40 -0.80 -0.09
N ARG A 10 1.81 -0.87 1.18
CA ARG A 10 2.14 -2.16 1.82
C ARG A 10 0.98 -3.15 1.83
N ARG A 11 -0.24 -2.70 2.15
CA ARG A 11 -1.45 -3.55 2.13
C ARG A 11 -1.78 -4.03 0.72
N LEU A 12 -1.59 -3.16 -0.26
CA LEU A 12 -1.82 -3.50 -1.67
C LEU A 12 -0.81 -4.55 -2.16
N HIS A 13 0.47 -4.36 -1.83
CA HIS A 13 1.56 -5.26 -2.18
C HIS A 13 1.41 -6.63 -1.51
N SER A 14 1.12 -6.69 -0.21
CA SER A 14 0.88 -7.96 0.50
C SER A 14 -0.30 -8.75 -0.04
N GLY A 15 -1.21 -8.08 -0.76
CA GLY A 15 -2.34 -8.73 -1.39
C GLY A 15 -1.99 -9.49 -2.67
N GLY A 16 -0.81 -9.29 -3.27
CA GLY A 16 -0.37 -9.98 -4.50
C GLY A 16 -1.22 -9.72 -5.75
N ARG A 17 -2.23 -8.83 -5.67
CA ARG A 17 -3.25 -8.64 -6.72
C ARG A 17 -2.78 -7.76 -7.89
N THR A 18 -1.64 -7.09 -7.78
CA THR A 18 -1.18 -6.10 -8.77
C THR A 18 0.31 -5.79 -8.61
N ASN A 19 1.01 -5.66 -9.75
CA ASN A 19 2.35 -5.06 -9.85
C ASN A 19 2.34 -3.66 -9.20
N MET A 20 3.38 -3.27 -8.47
CA MET A 20 3.45 -1.97 -7.79
C MET A 20 3.13 -0.75 -8.67
N TYR A 21 3.45 -0.78 -9.97
CA TYR A 21 3.07 0.27 -10.92
C TYR A 21 1.57 0.30 -11.25
N GLY A 22 0.88 -0.83 -11.12
CA GLY A 22 -0.59 -0.88 -11.15
C GLY A 22 -1.24 -0.30 -9.90
N ALA A 23 -0.47 0.09 -8.87
CA ALA A 23 -0.99 0.79 -7.70
C ALA A 23 -1.42 2.24 -7.99
N ILE A 24 -0.93 2.83 -9.09
CA ILE A 24 -1.18 4.22 -9.49
C ILE A 24 -2.68 4.56 -9.52
N PRO A 25 -3.56 3.85 -10.28
CA PRO A 25 -4.99 4.16 -10.29
C PRO A 25 -5.65 4.04 -8.91
N TYR A 26 -5.17 3.13 -8.05
CA TYR A 26 -5.68 2.98 -6.69
C TYR A 26 -5.27 4.15 -5.78
N LEU A 27 -4.04 4.66 -5.93
CA LEU A 27 -3.56 5.85 -5.22
C LEU A 27 -4.31 7.11 -5.65
N MET A 28 -4.48 7.31 -6.95
CA MET A 28 -5.22 8.44 -7.50
C MET A 28 -6.65 8.47 -6.94
N ASN A 29 -7.33 7.32 -6.94
CA ASN A 29 -8.69 7.21 -6.42
C ASN A 29 -8.77 7.38 -4.89
N ALA A 30 -7.80 6.84 -4.13
CA ALA A 30 -7.84 6.86 -2.67
C ALA A 30 -7.43 8.21 -2.05
N PHE A 31 -6.53 8.95 -2.70
CA PHE A 31 -5.97 10.20 -2.16
C PHE A 31 -6.31 11.43 -3.01
N THR A 32 -7.08 11.27 -4.08
CA THR A 32 -7.48 12.36 -4.99
C THR A 32 -6.27 13.14 -5.52
N ILE A 33 -5.23 12.40 -5.92
CA ILE A 33 -3.99 12.95 -6.45
C ILE A 33 -3.86 12.69 -7.94
N ASP A 34 -3.06 13.50 -8.61
CA ASP A 34 -2.73 13.33 -10.02
C ASP A 34 -1.82 12.13 -10.27
N ARG A 35 -1.70 11.75 -11.54
CA ARG A 35 -0.93 10.58 -11.97
C ARG A 35 0.57 10.73 -11.68
N ASP A 36 1.13 11.92 -11.88
CA ASP A 36 2.55 12.18 -11.67
C ASP A 36 2.92 12.10 -10.18
N SER A 37 2.08 12.68 -9.32
CA SER A 37 2.17 12.57 -7.86
C SER A 37 2.06 11.11 -7.41
N ALA A 38 1.09 10.36 -7.94
CA ALA A 38 0.94 8.94 -7.64
C ALA A 38 2.16 8.13 -8.10
N PHE A 39 2.69 8.41 -9.29
CA PHE A 39 3.89 7.76 -9.81
C PHE A 39 5.11 8.01 -8.92
N ARG A 40 5.36 9.28 -8.54
CA ARG A 40 6.45 9.65 -7.63
C ARG A 40 6.36 8.94 -6.28
N ILE A 41 5.15 8.82 -5.72
CA ILE A 41 4.92 8.10 -4.47
C ILE A 41 5.26 6.61 -4.62
N VAL A 42 4.89 5.98 -5.74
CA VAL A 42 5.22 4.57 -6.01
C VAL A 42 6.73 4.38 -6.15
N CYS A 43 7.43 5.23 -6.91
CA CYS A 43 8.88 5.16 -7.04
C CYS A 43 9.60 5.34 -5.69
N ASP A 44 9.25 6.39 -4.92
CA ASP A 44 9.81 6.64 -3.57
C ASP A 44 9.57 5.44 -2.63
N TRP A 45 8.43 4.76 -2.77
CA TRP A 45 8.17 3.54 -2.00
C TRP A 45 9.04 2.36 -2.43
N VAL A 46 9.17 2.10 -3.74
CA VAL A 46 9.98 1.00 -4.29
C VAL A 46 11.45 1.16 -3.88
N ASP A 47 11.99 2.39 -3.99
CA ASP A 47 13.37 2.67 -3.61
C ASP A 47 13.62 2.43 -2.11
N ARG A 48 12.68 2.83 -1.25
CA ARG A 48 12.76 2.57 0.19
C ARG A 48 12.70 1.08 0.52
N GLN A 49 11.91 0.31 -0.22
CA GLN A 49 11.83 -1.14 -0.02
C GLN A 49 13.10 -1.84 -0.49
N ALA A 50 13.63 -1.46 -1.65
CA ALA A 50 14.92 -1.95 -2.12
C ALA A 50 16.06 -1.59 -1.16
N ALA A 51 16.04 -0.39 -0.57
CA ALA A 51 17.01 0.01 0.45
C ALA A 51 16.85 -0.74 1.78
N ALA A 52 15.60 -1.03 2.20
CA ALA A 52 15.32 -1.81 3.40
C ALA A 52 15.75 -3.28 3.25
N GLU A 53 15.52 -3.90 2.09
CA GLU A 53 15.98 -5.26 1.76
C GLU A 53 17.51 -5.35 1.73
N ARG A 54 18.19 -4.28 1.34
CA ARG A 54 19.65 -4.15 1.37
C ARG A 54 20.21 -3.82 2.76
N GLY A 55 19.36 -3.65 3.78
CA GLY A 55 19.78 -3.34 5.15
C GLY A 55 20.28 -1.89 5.36
N VAL A 56 20.00 -0.98 4.43
CA VAL A 56 20.49 0.41 4.44
C VAL A 56 19.60 1.35 5.27
N LEU A 57 18.33 0.98 5.52
CA LEU A 57 17.38 1.76 6.31
C LEU A 57 16.68 0.88 7.37
N PRO A 58 16.31 1.44 8.55
CA PRO A 58 15.51 0.70 9.51
C PRO A 58 14.18 0.32 8.86
N ALA A 59 13.92 -0.99 8.79
CA ALA A 59 12.73 -1.54 8.17
C ALA A 59 11.47 -0.87 8.76
N PRO A 60 10.51 -0.43 7.92
CA PRO A 60 9.29 0.18 8.43
C PRO A 60 8.53 -0.84 9.28
N ALA A 61 8.29 -0.50 10.55
CA ALA A 61 7.69 -1.39 11.56
C ALA A 61 6.54 -2.25 11.01
N PRO A 62 6.47 -3.55 11.34
CA PRO A 62 5.43 -4.43 10.81
C PRO A 62 4.04 -3.98 11.31
N VAL A 63 3.29 -3.28 10.46
CA VAL A 63 1.86 -3.06 10.66
C VAL A 63 1.19 -4.43 10.51
N VAL A 64 0.82 -5.04 11.64
CA VAL A 64 0.02 -6.26 11.68
C VAL A 64 -1.34 -5.96 11.08
N VAL A 65 -1.53 -6.32 9.80
CA VAL A 65 -2.83 -6.23 9.15
C VAL A 65 -3.68 -7.39 9.67
N ARG A 66 -4.41 -7.17 10.77
CA ARG A 66 -5.44 -8.13 11.19
C ARG A 66 -6.46 -8.27 10.05
N PRO A 67 -6.76 -9.50 9.59
CA PRO A 67 -7.81 -9.71 8.60
C PRO A 67 -9.13 -9.22 9.22
N ARG A 68 -9.80 -8.27 8.55
CA ARG A 68 -11.17 -7.89 8.92
C ARG A 68 -12.05 -9.12 8.75
N ARG A 69 -12.53 -9.69 9.86
CA ARG A 69 -13.56 -10.73 9.84
C ARG A 69 -14.75 -10.17 9.05
N ARG A 70 -15.01 -10.79 7.90
CA ARG A 70 -16.16 -10.50 7.03
C ARG A 70 -17.41 -10.76 7.87
N GLY A 71 -18.12 -9.69 8.26
CA GLY A 71 -19.37 -9.80 8.99
C GLY A 71 -20.33 -10.71 8.22
N ALA A 72 -20.73 -11.80 8.85
CA ALA A 72 -21.79 -12.65 8.36
C ALA A 72 -23.08 -11.81 8.30
N ARG A 73 -23.53 -11.48 7.10
CA ARG A 73 -24.91 -11.06 6.86
C ARG A 73 -25.76 -12.32 7.01
N THR A 74 -26.26 -12.58 8.21
CA THR A 74 -27.36 -13.52 8.39
C THR A 74 -28.63 -12.80 7.99
N ARG A 75 -29.24 -13.29 6.91
CA ARG A 75 -30.50 -12.85 6.31
C ARG A 75 -31.62 -13.09 7.32
N ALA A 76 -32.35 -12.03 7.70
CA ALA A 76 -33.60 -12.15 8.44
C ALA A 76 -34.69 -12.65 7.49
N ALA A 77 -35.43 -13.67 7.94
CA ALA A 77 -36.71 -14.13 7.42
C ALA A 77 -37.64 -14.31 8.62
#